data_AF-A0A3A4S570-F1
#
_entry.id   AF-A0A3A4S570-F1
#
_cell.length_a   1.000
_cell.length_b   1.000
_cell.length_c   1.000
_cell.angle_alpha   90.00
_cell.angle_beta   90.00
_cell.angle_gamma   90.00
#
_symmetry.space_group_name_H-M   'P 1'
#
loop_
_entity.id
_entity.type
_entity.pdbx_description
1 polymer ?
#
loop_
_entity_poly.entity_id
_entity_poly.type
_entity_poly.pdbx_seq_one_letter_code
_entity_poly.pdbx_strand_id
1 'polypeptide(L)'
;MLHNHLKIILYLLFCLLMGRDVGLALEMHTRYATIIYNDDRDLDRFNAEIYLGKYNFLLQQEGMYGVADEVRLKIDLILDRVKEILNMFPEQDKMKIIICSSNEDIREIHERIYGYPTSSTAFYAPDINMVFFSSTNVELTTVAHEFAHVVMEKYFQTPPLVKIHELLSRYVARHIKD
;
A
#
# COMPACT_ATOMS: atom_id res chain seq x y z
N MET A 1 17.13 3.61 15.78
CA MET A 1 16.96 2.76 14.58
C MET A 1 17.01 1.26 14.88
N LEU A 2 18.08 0.68 15.45
CA LEU A 2 18.14 -0.77 15.77
C LEU A 2 16.99 -1.29 16.65
N HIS A 3 16.48 -0.45 17.55
CA HIS A 3 15.48 -0.82 18.54
C HIS A 3 14.08 -1.07 17.93
N ASN A 4 13.74 -0.44 16.79
CA ASN A 4 12.45 -0.63 16.13
C ASN A 4 12.42 -1.90 15.28
N HIS A 5 13.53 -2.23 14.61
CA HIS A 5 13.66 -3.51 13.89
C HIS A 5 13.60 -4.71 14.84
N LEU A 6 14.18 -4.58 16.04
CA LEU A 6 14.11 -5.63 17.06
C LEU A 6 12.67 -5.86 17.55
N LYS A 7 11.87 -4.80 17.71
CA LYS A 7 10.46 -4.91 18.11
C LYS A 7 9.58 -5.56 17.04
N ILE A 8 9.83 -5.27 15.76
CA ILE A 8 9.10 -5.88 14.64
C ILE A 8 9.43 -7.37 14.52
N ILE A 9 10.70 -7.74 14.67
CA ILE A 9 11.13 -9.15 14.69
C ILE A 9 10.53 -9.88 15.90
N LEU A 10 10.56 -9.26 17.09
CA LEU A 10 9.95 -9.83 18.29
C LEU A 10 8.44 -10.01 18.13
N TYR A 11 7.78 -9.13 17.38
CA TYR A 11 6.34 -9.18 17.11
C TYR A 11 5.99 -10.29 16.13
N LEU A 12 6.74 -10.44 15.03
CA LEU A 12 6.59 -11.59 14.12
C LEU A 12 6.79 -12.92 14.88
N LEU A 13 7.73 -12.97 15.82
CA LEU A 13 7.95 -14.12 16.70
C LEU A 13 6.79 -14.32 17.72
N PHE A 14 6.21 -13.23 18.22
CA PHE A 14 5.12 -13.26 19.19
C PHE A 14 3.78 -13.66 18.55
N CYS A 15 3.52 -13.24 17.31
CA CYS A 15 2.39 -13.73 16.51
C CYS A 15 2.46 -15.24 16.28
N LEU A 16 3.67 -15.78 16.07
CA LEU A 16 3.95 -17.21 15.97
C LEU A 16 3.67 -17.98 17.28
N LEU A 17 3.86 -17.35 18.44
CA LEU A 17 3.65 -17.97 19.76
C LEU A 17 2.21 -17.89 20.28
N MET A 18 1.40 -16.95 19.78
CA MET A 18 0.05 -16.67 20.28
C MET A 18 -1.07 -17.48 19.62
N GLY A 19 -0.76 -18.44 18.74
CA GLY A 19 -1.76 -19.39 18.20
C GLY A 19 -2.91 -18.74 17.43
N ARG A 20 -2.79 -17.47 17.04
CA ARG A 20 -3.56 -16.96 15.89
C ARG A 20 -3.02 -17.74 14.70
N ASP A 21 -3.90 -18.34 13.90
CA ASP A 21 -3.51 -19.00 12.65
C ASP A 21 -2.50 -18.12 11.95
N VAL A 22 -1.23 -18.54 11.98
CA VAL A 22 -0.22 -18.02 11.08
C VAL A 22 -0.60 -18.65 9.76
N GLY A 23 -1.67 -18.14 9.16
CA GLY A 23 -1.96 -18.39 7.76
C GLY A 23 -0.66 -18.12 7.02
N LEU A 24 -0.27 -19.05 6.16
CA LEU A 24 0.86 -18.85 5.27
C LEU A 24 0.62 -17.52 4.57
N ALA A 25 1.38 -16.49 4.96
CA ALA A 25 1.31 -15.21 4.30
C ALA A 25 1.76 -15.44 2.86
N LEU A 26 0.84 -15.20 1.92
CA LEU A 26 1.09 -15.29 0.50
C LEU A 26 1.81 -14.03 0.07
N GLU A 27 2.80 -14.20 -0.79
CA GLU A 27 3.57 -13.10 -1.34
C GLU A 27 3.46 -13.09 -2.86
N MET A 28 3.33 -11.88 -3.41
CA MET A 28 3.47 -11.67 -4.85
C MET A 28 4.29 -10.42 -5.14
N HIS A 29 4.98 -10.42 -6.28
CA HIS A 29 5.88 -9.34 -6.65
C HIS A 29 5.33 -8.56 -7.84
N THR A 30 5.42 -7.23 -7.74
CA THR A 30 5.22 -6.30 -8.86
C THR A 30 6.56 -5.72 -9.28
N ARG A 31 6.54 -4.80 -10.26
CA ARG A 31 7.72 -4.01 -10.61
C ARG A 31 8.22 -3.19 -9.41
N TYR A 32 7.31 -2.61 -8.64
CA TYR A 32 7.62 -1.64 -7.58
C TYR A 32 7.41 -2.14 -6.15
N ALA A 33 6.73 -3.28 -5.95
CA ALA A 33 6.38 -3.74 -4.62
C ALA A 33 6.48 -5.27 -4.45
N THR A 34 6.57 -5.69 -3.19
CA THR A 34 6.15 -7.02 -2.73
C THR A 34 4.85 -6.86 -1.97
N ILE A 35 3.80 -7.53 -2.43
CA ILE A 35 2.47 -7.52 -1.82
C ILE A 35 2.33 -8.79 -0.97
N ILE A 36 1.93 -8.61 0.27
CA ILE A 36 1.74 -9.66 1.27
C ILE A 36 0.29 -9.65 1.71
N TYR A 37 -0.34 -10.83 1.69
CA TYR A 37 -1.74 -11.01 2.04
C TYR A 37 -1.96 -12.42 2.64
N ASN A 38 -3.02 -12.62 3.41
CA ASN A 38 -3.24 -13.88 4.13
C ASN A 38 -4.15 -14.86 3.38
N ASP A 39 -5.03 -14.35 2.51
CA ASP A 39 -6.07 -15.13 1.86
C ASP A 39 -6.42 -14.52 0.49
N ASP A 40 -6.61 -15.35 -0.53
CA ASP A 40 -7.05 -14.92 -1.86
C ASP A 40 -8.38 -14.12 -1.80
N ARG A 41 -9.24 -14.39 -0.82
CA ARG A 41 -10.47 -13.61 -0.60
C ARG A 41 -10.20 -12.16 -0.21
N ASP A 42 -9.09 -11.89 0.48
CA ASP A 42 -8.69 -10.51 0.82
C ASP A 42 -8.20 -9.81 -0.44
N LEU A 43 -7.50 -10.54 -1.31
CA LEU A 43 -7.04 -10.05 -2.59
C LEU A 43 -8.19 -9.75 -3.55
N ASP A 44 -9.20 -10.62 -3.60
CA ASP A 44 -10.43 -10.45 -4.39
C ASP A 44 -11.18 -9.20 -3.97
N ARG A 45 -11.39 -9.00 -2.65
CA ARG A 45 -12.05 -7.81 -2.12
C ARG A 45 -11.26 -6.55 -2.46
N PHE A 46 -9.95 -6.57 -2.19
CA PHE A 46 -9.07 -5.44 -2.50
C PHE A 46 -9.12 -5.07 -3.99
N ASN A 47 -9.08 -6.07 -4.88
CA ASN A 47 -9.16 -5.87 -6.32
C ASN A 47 -10.49 -5.23 -6.75
N ALA A 48 -11.60 -5.66 -6.14
CA ALA A 48 -12.94 -5.18 -6.45
C ALA A 48 -13.19 -3.72 -6.03
N GLU A 49 -12.56 -3.26 -4.95
CA GLU A 49 -12.66 -1.87 -4.46
C GLU A 49 -11.93 -0.87 -5.39
N ILE A 50 -10.88 -1.33 -6.08
CA ILE A 50 -10.03 -0.47 -6.90
C ILE A 50 -10.51 -0.46 -8.36
N TYR A 51 -11.36 0.52 -8.67
CA TYR A 51 -11.82 0.81 -10.02
C TYR A 51 -10.96 1.88 -10.72
N LEU A 52 -10.22 1.51 -11.77
CA LEU A 52 -9.34 2.44 -12.51
C LEU A 52 -10.08 3.33 -13.52
N GLY A 53 -11.41 3.19 -13.67
CA GLY A 53 -12.18 3.98 -14.62
C GLY A 53 -11.74 3.74 -16.06
N LYS A 54 -11.42 4.84 -16.76
CA LYS A 54 -10.98 4.78 -18.16
C LYS A 54 -9.70 3.96 -18.36
N TYR A 55 -8.91 3.67 -17.33
CA TYR A 55 -7.68 2.88 -17.48
C TYR A 55 -7.91 1.36 -17.40
N ASN A 56 -9.14 0.90 -17.16
CA ASN A 56 -9.46 -0.54 -17.13
C ASN A 56 -9.19 -1.24 -18.47
N PHE A 57 -9.17 -0.54 -19.62
CA PHE A 57 -8.84 -1.18 -20.91
C PHE A 57 -7.40 -1.70 -20.94
N LEU A 58 -6.47 -1.08 -20.20
CA LEU A 58 -5.07 -1.53 -20.12
C LEU A 58 -4.97 -2.91 -19.47
N LEU A 59 -5.88 -3.22 -18.54
CA LEU A 59 -5.96 -4.54 -17.89
C LEU A 59 -6.39 -5.63 -18.86
N GLN A 60 -7.19 -5.32 -19.90
CA GLN A 60 -7.70 -6.30 -20.86
C GLN A 60 -6.66 -6.70 -21.91
N GLN A 61 -5.65 -5.87 -22.17
CA GLN A 61 -4.65 -6.11 -23.20
C GLN A 61 -3.54 -7.08 -22.76
N GLU A 62 -3.31 -7.21 -21.46
CA GLU A 62 -2.19 -7.97 -20.89
C GLU A 62 -2.49 -9.48 -20.69
N GLY A 63 -3.65 -9.98 -21.13
CA GLY A 63 -3.94 -11.42 -21.10
C GLY A 63 -3.95 -12.02 -19.68
N MET A 64 -4.66 -11.36 -18.76
CA MET A 64 -4.65 -11.66 -17.32
C MET A 64 -5.21 -13.07 -17.01
N TYR A 65 -4.48 -13.86 -16.21
CA TYR A 65 -4.87 -15.23 -15.83
C TYR A 65 -5.37 -15.34 -14.38
N GLY A 66 -5.82 -14.24 -13.77
CA GLY A 66 -6.44 -14.25 -12.44
C GLY A 66 -6.37 -12.91 -11.70
N VAL A 67 -7.00 -12.86 -10.52
CA VAL A 67 -7.07 -11.66 -9.68
C VAL A 67 -5.68 -11.19 -9.22
N ALA A 68 -4.78 -12.11 -8.90
CA ALA A 68 -3.43 -11.76 -8.48
C ALA A 68 -2.66 -10.99 -9.57
N ASP A 69 -2.79 -11.40 -10.83
CA ASP A 69 -2.20 -10.65 -11.94
C ASP A 69 -2.82 -9.25 -12.04
N GLU A 70 -4.16 -9.17 -11.90
CA GLU A 70 -4.90 -7.89 -11.98
C GLU A 70 -4.45 -6.91 -10.92
N VAL A 71 -4.29 -7.37 -9.67
CA VAL A 71 -3.80 -6.53 -8.59
C VAL A 71 -2.37 -6.07 -8.84
N ARG A 72 -1.46 -6.95 -9.31
CA ARG A 72 -0.07 -6.54 -9.63
C ARG A 72 -0.05 -5.42 -10.66
N LEU A 73 -0.80 -5.60 -11.76
CA LEU A 73 -0.85 -4.63 -12.83
C LEU A 73 -1.51 -3.32 -12.37
N LYS A 74 -2.61 -3.38 -11.61
CA LYS A 74 -3.24 -2.19 -11.03
C LYS A 74 -2.25 -1.40 -10.17
N ILE A 75 -1.53 -2.07 -9.28
CA ILE A 75 -0.57 -1.40 -8.38
C ILE A 75 0.54 -0.71 -9.18
N ASP A 76 1.10 -1.38 -10.19
CA ASP A 76 2.14 -0.79 -11.03
C ASP A 76 1.60 0.40 -11.84
N LEU A 77 0.42 0.28 -12.45
CA LEU A 77 -0.23 1.36 -13.21
C LEU A 77 -0.56 2.57 -12.34
N ILE A 78 -1.09 2.36 -11.13
CA ILE A 78 -1.41 3.45 -10.21
C ILE A 78 -0.12 4.17 -9.82
N LEU A 79 0.93 3.43 -9.47
CA LEU A 79 2.19 4.05 -9.06
C LEU A 79 2.87 4.81 -10.21
N ASP A 80 2.85 4.26 -11.42
CA ASP A 80 3.31 4.96 -12.63
C ASP A 80 2.53 6.26 -12.84
N ARG A 81 1.19 6.22 -12.74
CA ARG A 81 0.35 7.41 -12.86
C ARG A 81 0.62 8.44 -11.76
N VAL A 82 0.87 8.00 -10.53
CA VAL A 82 1.22 8.89 -9.41
C VAL A 82 2.55 9.62 -9.69
N LYS A 83 3.57 8.91 -10.19
CA LYS A 83 4.85 9.50 -10.59
C LYS A 83 4.67 10.54 -11.70
N GLU A 84 3.84 10.25 -12.70
CA GLU A 84 3.51 11.19 -13.77
C GLU A 84 2.83 12.46 -13.25
N ILE A 85 1.81 12.32 -12.39
CA ILE A 85 1.06 13.48 -11.84
C ILE A 85 1.98 14.36 -11.00
N LEU A 86 2.84 13.76 -10.18
CA LEU A 86 3.83 14.50 -9.39
C LEU A 86 5.00 15.03 -10.23
N ASN A 87 5.20 14.48 -11.44
CA ASN A 87 6.41 14.63 -12.23
C ASN A 87 7.68 14.29 -11.43
N MET A 88 7.62 13.19 -10.67
CA MET A 88 8.68 12.72 -9.78
C MET A 88 9.00 11.26 -10.07
N PHE A 89 10.25 10.97 -10.44
CA PHE A 89 10.69 9.65 -10.88
C PHE A 89 11.88 9.15 -10.05
N PRO A 90 11.70 8.88 -8.74
CA PRO A 90 12.77 8.37 -7.91
C PRO A 90 13.18 6.95 -8.36
N GLU A 91 14.45 6.62 -8.20
CA GLU A 91 14.88 5.21 -8.16
C GLU A 91 14.19 4.56 -6.97
N GLN A 92 13.39 3.51 -7.21
CA GLN A 92 12.60 2.88 -6.17
C GLN A 92 13.18 1.52 -5.79
N ASP A 93 13.60 1.41 -4.53
CA ASP A 93 13.63 0.13 -3.84
C ASP A 93 12.20 -0.43 -3.76
N LYS A 94 12.06 -1.75 -3.87
CA LYS A 94 10.75 -2.40 -3.75
C LYS A 94 10.13 -2.09 -2.38
N MET A 95 9.00 -1.40 -2.39
CA MET A 95 8.21 -1.19 -1.18
C MET A 95 7.46 -2.47 -0.80
N LYS A 96 6.99 -2.54 0.44
CA LYS A 96 6.12 -3.64 0.88
C LYS A 96 4.69 -3.13 0.99
N ILE A 97 3.75 -3.91 0.49
CA ILE A 97 2.32 -3.64 0.64
C ILE A 97 1.73 -4.77 1.46
N ILE A 98 1.02 -4.44 2.53
CA ILE A 98 0.28 -5.40 3.34
C ILE A 98 -1.21 -5.18 3.10
N ILE A 99 -1.90 -6.21 2.61
CA ILE A 99 -3.36 -6.20 2.49
C ILE A 99 -3.94 -6.91 3.73
N CYS A 100 -4.58 -6.14 4.59
CA CYS A 100 -5.21 -6.61 5.80
C CYS A 100 -6.67 -6.98 5.55
N SER A 101 -7.21 -7.92 6.32
CA SER A 101 -8.57 -8.41 6.09
C SER A 101 -9.65 -7.36 6.38
N SER A 102 -9.37 -6.36 7.23
CA SER A 102 -10.35 -5.34 7.62
C SER A 102 -9.74 -3.98 8.01
N ASN A 103 -10.61 -2.96 8.12
CA ASN A 103 -10.24 -1.65 8.68
C ASN A 103 -9.82 -1.73 10.16
N GLU A 104 -10.34 -2.71 10.90
CA GLU A 104 -9.99 -2.90 12.31
C GLU A 104 -8.53 -3.37 12.44
N ASP A 105 -8.08 -4.24 11.54
CA ASP A 105 -6.67 -4.65 11.48
C ASP A 105 -5.76 -3.45 11.20
N ILE A 106 -6.17 -2.56 10.28
CA ILE A 106 -5.44 -1.31 10.00
C ILE A 106 -5.36 -0.43 11.25
N ARG A 107 -6.48 -0.28 11.96
CA ARG A 107 -6.55 0.49 13.21
C ARG A 107 -5.61 -0.08 14.27
N GLU A 108 -5.63 -1.40 14.47
CA GLU A 108 -4.75 -2.09 15.42
C GLU A 108 -3.26 -1.94 15.05
N ILE A 109 -2.91 -2.14 13.78
CA ILE A 109 -1.51 -2.04 13.32
C ILE A 109 -1.02 -0.60 13.46
N HIS A 110 -1.83 0.39 13.09
CA HIS A 110 -1.49 1.80 13.25
C HIS A 110 -1.28 2.17 14.72
N GLU A 111 -2.16 1.74 15.62
CA GLU A 111 -2.03 1.94 17.07
C GLU A 111 -0.75 1.32 17.62
N ARG A 112 -0.36 0.14 17.12
CA ARG A 112 0.90 -0.51 17.54
C ARG A 112 2.15 0.24 17.03
N ILE A 113 2.12 0.77 15.81
CA ILE A 113 3.26 1.47 15.22
C ILE A 113 3.44 2.86 15.84
N TYR A 114 2.35 3.62 16.00
CA TYR A 114 2.40 5.04 16.35
C TYR A 114 1.87 5.37 17.76
N GLY A 115 1.27 4.39 18.46
CA GLY A 115 0.71 4.58 19.80
C GLY A 115 -0.68 5.21 19.85
N TYR A 116 -1.34 5.38 18.70
CA TYR A 116 -2.72 5.88 18.60
C TYR A 116 -3.44 5.27 17.38
N PRO A 117 -4.75 5.02 17.47
CA PRO A 117 -5.52 4.42 16.36
C PRO A 117 -5.73 5.42 15.22
N THR A 118 -5.93 4.90 14.01
CA THR A 118 -6.38 5.66 12.84
C THR A 118 -7.82 5.31 12.48
N SER A 119 -8.54 6.26 11.90
CA SER A 119 -9.84 6.01 11.26
C SER A 119 -9.71 5.79 9.74
N SER A 120 -8.48 5.83 9.20
CA SER A 120 -8.21 5.60 7.78
C SER A 120 -8.27 4.11 7.44
N THR A 121 -8.57 3.80 6.17
CA THR A 121 -8.55 2.43 5.62
C THR A 121 -7.18 2.04 5.05
N ALA A 122 -6.24 2.99 5.05
CA ALA A 122 -4.87 2.82 4.60
C ALA A 122 -3.91 3.77 5.32
N PHE A 123 -2.62 3.42 5.33
CA PHE A 123 -1.55 4.36 5.66
C PHE A 123 -0.19 3.87 5.17
N TYR A 124 0.71 4.81 4.86
CA TYR A 124 2.13 4.56 4.64
C TYR A 124 2.94 4.73 5.93
N ALA A 125 3.87 3.81 6.17
CA ALA A 125 4.84 3.83 7.26
C ALA A 125 6.26 4.02 6.69
N PRO A 126 6.79 5.26 6.66
CA PRO A 126 8.06 5.58 6.00
C PRO A 126 9.26 4.87 6.64
N ASP A 127 9.30 4.78 7.98
CA ASP A 127 10.39 4.14 8.75
C ASP A 127 10.66 2.68 8.36
N ILE A 128 9.63 1.99 7.84
CA ILE A 128 9.70 0.57 7.46
C ILE A 128 9.41 0.35 5.97
N ASN A 129 9.21 1.42 5.21
CA ASN A 129 8.86 1.42 3.79
C ASN A 129 7.70 0.45 3.46
N MET A 130 6.64 0.50 4.28
CA MET A 130 5.46 -0.36 4.14
C MET A 130 4.20 0.47 3.97
N VAL A 131 3.35 0.08 3.02
CA VAL A 131 1.98 0.59 2.89
C VAL A 131 1.03 -0.47 3.39
N PHE A 132 0.06 -0.07 4.21
CA PHE A 132 -0.98 -0.96 4.71
C PHE A 132 -2.32 -0.55 4.09
N PHE A 133 -3.05 -1.53 3.57
CA PHE A 133 -4.38 -1.34 3.01
C PHE A 133 -5.35 -2.33 3.64
N SER A 134 -6.54 -1.88 4.00
CA SER A 134 -7.66 -2.79 4.21
C SER A 134 -8.07 -3.43 2.87
N SER A 135 -8.48 -4.70 2.91
CA SER A 135 -9.07 -5.38 1.75
C SER A 135 -10.45 -4.84 1.38
N THR A 136 -11.04 -3.98 2.21
CA THR A 136 -12.37 -3.39 2.02
C THR A 136 -12.32 -1.88 2.21
N ASN A 137 -13.19 -1.14 1.51
CA ASN A 137 -13.26 0.32 1.61
C ASN A 137 -11.93 1.04 1.25
N VAL A 138 -11.14 0.48 0.33
CA VAL A 138 -9.92 1.11 -0.19
C VAL A 138 -10.14 1.51 -1.65
N GLU A 139 -10.46 2.77 -1.85
CA GLU A 139 -10.66 3.33 -3.18
C GLU A 139 -9.34 3.68 -3.87
N LEU A 140 -9.37 3.78 -5.21
CA LEU A 140 -8.24 4.26 -6.02
C LEU A 140 -7.62 5.56 -5.49
N THR A 141 -8.45 6.49 -5.03
CA THR A 141 -8.01 7.79 -4.49
C THR A 141 -7.18 7.63 -3.22
N THR A 142 -7.55 6.70 -2.34
CA THR A 142 -6.80 6.33 -1.13
C THR A 142 -5.47 5.67 -1.49
N VAL A 143 -5.47 4.71 -2.42
CA VAL A 143 -4.22 4.06 -2.88
C VAL A 143 -3.26 5.09 -3.47
N ALA A 144 -3.77 5.97 -4.33
CA ALA A 144 -2.98 7.02 -4.96
C ALA A 144 -2.42 8.03 -3.94
N HIS A 145 -3.17 8.34 -2.89
CA HIS A 145 -2.72 9.19 -1.80
C HIS A 145 -1.52 8.59 -1.08
N GLU A 146 -1.59 7.32 -0.68
CA GLU A 146 -0.49 6.65 0.00
C GLU A 146 0.73 6.47 -0.90
N PHE A 147 0.51 6.18 -2.18
CA PHE A 147 1.59 6.08 -3.16
C PHE A 147 2.27 7.41 -3.42
N ALA A 148 1.56 8.53 -3.34
CA ALA A 148 2.17 9.85 -3.40
C ALA A 148 3.14 10.07 -2.23
N HIS A 149 2.77 9.62 -1.02
CA HIS A 149 3.69 9.65 0.12
C HIS A 149 4.95 8.82 -0.14
N VAL A 150 4.81 7.61 -0.67
CA VAL A 150 5.95 6.76 -1.03
C VAL A 150 6.86 7.45 -2.05
N VAL A 151 6.30 8.01 -3.14
CA VAL A 151 7.08 8.66 -4.19
C VAL A 151 7.82 9.87 -3.63
N MET A 152 7.16 10.73 -2.86
CA MET A 152 7.78 11.92 -2.28
C MET A 152 8.87 11.57 -1.27
N GLU A 153 8.64 10.58 -0.40
CA GLU A 153 9.62 10.12 0.59
C GLU A 153 10.92 9.63 -0.08
N LYS A 154 10.81 9.03 -1.27
CA LYS A 154 11.97 8.58 -2.04
C LYS A 154 12.59 9.66 -2.92
N TYR A 155 11.80 10.62 -3.37
CA TYR A 155 12.25 11.68 -4.28
C TYR A 155 13.01 12.79 -3.56
N PHE A 156 12.52 13.21 -2.39
CA PHE A 156 13.14 14.30 -1.64
C PHE A 156 14.23 13.78 -0.70
N GLN A 157 15.46 14.29 -0.84
CA GLN A 157 16.54 14.03 0.12
C GLN A 157 16.22 14.55 1.53
N THR A 158 15.44 15.61 1.61
CA THR A 158 14.89 16.16 2.86
C THR A 158 13.39 16.30 2.66
N PRO A 159 12.56 15.60 3.43
CA PRO A 159 11.13 15.62 3.22
C PRO A 159 10.59 17.04 3.37
N PRO A 160 9.70 17.50 2.47
CA PRO A 160 9.03 18.76 2.65
C PRO A 160 8.22 18.79 3.96
N LEU A 161 7.79 19.99 4.36
CA LEU A 161 6.91 20.13 5.53
C LEU A 161 5.67 19.24 5.37
N VAL A 162 5.20 18.63 6.46
CA VAL A 162 4.05 17.70 6.46
C VAL A 162 2.84 18.26 5.70
N LYS A 163 2.55 19.56 5.86
CA LYS A 163 1.43 20.22 5.16
C LYS A 163 1.59 20.20 3.63
N ILE A 164 2.81 20.27 3.12
CA ILE A 164 3.12 20.22 1.69
C ILE A 164 3.05 18.77 1.19
N HIS A 165 3.54 17.79 1.95
CA HIS A 165 3.33 16.36 1.67
C HIS A 165 1.83 16.07 1.48
N GLU A 166 1.02 16.40 2.48
CA GLU A 166 -0.42 16.18 2.43
C GLU A 166 -1.10 16.91 1.27
N LEU A 167 -0.67 18.14 0.97
CA LEU A 167 -1.20 18.91 -0.15
C LEU A 167 -0.95 18.19 -1.48
N LEU A 168 0.27 17.68 -1.69
CA LEU A 168 0.66 16.96 -2.89
C LEU A 168 -0.05 15.60 -2.99
N SER A 169 -0.14 14.84 -1.89
CA SER A 169 -0.88 13.57 -1.87
C SER A 169 -2.37 13.75 -2.17
N ARG A 170 -2.99 14.82 -1.64
CA ARG A 170 -4.38 15.17 -1.98
C ARG A 170 -4.54 15.68 -3.41
N TYR A 171 -3.54 16.37 -3.95
CA TYR A 171 -3.52 16.77 -5.36
C TYR A 171 -3.52 15.53 -6.26
N VAL A 172 -2.63 14.57 -6.01
CA VAL A 172 -2.57 13.30 -6.74
C VAL A 172 -3.90 12.54 -6.66
N ALA A 173 -4.44 12.35 -5.45
CA ALA A 173 -5.70 11.64 -5.25
C ALA A 173 -6.87 12.27 -6.04
N ARG A 174 -6.87 13.60 -6.22
CA ARG A 174 -7.90 14.30 -6.99
C ARG A 174 -7.76 14.10 -8.51
N HIS A 175 -6.53 14.00 -9.03
CA HIS A 175 -6.25 13.94 -10.47
C HIS A 175 -5.95 12.53 -10.97
N ILE A 176 -6.01 11.50 -10.12
CA ILE A 176 -5.65 10.12 -10.50
C ILE A 176 -6.51 9.55 -11.64
N LYS A 177 -7.74 10.05 -11.80
CA LYS A 177 -8.69 9.61 -12.85
C LYS A 177 -8.67 10.49 -14.10
N ASP A 178 -7.93 11.60 -14.09
CA ASP A 178 -7.88 12.56 -15.19
C ASP A 178 -7.18 12.02 -16.42
#